data_AF-A0A257NET1-F1
#
_entry.id   AF-A0A257NET1-F1
#
_cell.length_a   1.000
_cell.length_b   1.000
_cell.length_c   1.000
_cell.angle_alpha   90.00
_cell.angle_beta   90.00
_cell.angle_gamma   90.00
#
_symmetry.space_group_name_H-M   'P 1'
#
loop_
_entity.id
_entity.type
_entity.pdbx_description
1 polymer ?
#
loop_
_entity_poly.entity_id
_entity_poly.type
_entity_poly.pdbx_seq_one_letter_code
_entity_poly.pdbx_strand_id
1 'polypeptide(L)'
;MRLGEGLNLKVGDIDASRLRVHVRDAKGNKDRLVPLPETTLALLRRFWQTHRNPVLLFPSRQGGLKLAHSAITTLDRGGVQMALRQVTQDCGLKKRSPRTVYVTAMPLI
;
A
#
# COMPACT_ATOMS: atom_id res chain seq x y z
N MET A 1 5.25 -7.40 -2.46
CA MET A 1 4.86 -6.02 -2.83
C MET A 1 5.81 -5.03 -2.18
N ARG A 2 6.31 -3.99 -2.87
CA ARG A 2 7.09 -2.93 -2.21
C ARG A 2 6.16 -1.84 -1.68
N LEU A 3 6.59 -1.18 -0.60
CA LEU A 3 5.80 -0.15 0.08
C LEU A 3 5.33 0.97 -0.87
N GLY A 4 6.22 1.48 -1.72
CA GLY A 4 5.89 2.56 -2.65
C GLY A 4 4.83 2.20 -3.69
N GLU A 5 4.75 0.92 -4.07
CA GLU A 5 3.77 0.45 -5.04
C GLU A 5 2.38 0.28 -4.39
N GLY A 6 2.34 -0.05 -3.09
CA GLY A 6 1.09 -0.12 -2.33
C GLY A 6 0.50 1.26 -1.99
N LEU A 7 1.36 2.27 -1.80
CA LEU A 7 0.90 3.63 -1.47
C LEU A 7 0.26 4.36 -2.64
N ASN A 8 0.64 4.00 -3.87
CA ASN A 8 0.09 4.60 -5.08
C ASN A 8 -1.15 3.87 -5.61
N LEU A 9 -1.69 2.92 -4.83
CA LEU A 9 -2.90 2.17 -5.22
C LEU A 9 -4.12 3.08 -5.28
N LYS A 10 -4.84 2.98 -6.39
CA LYS A 10 -6.12 3.65 -6.59
C LYS A 10 -7.26 2.72 -6.22
N VAL A 11 -8.42 3.29 -5.91
CA VAL A 11 -9.64 2.52 -5.62
C VAL A 11 -10.00 1.62 -6.82
N GLY A 12 -9.85 2.13 -8.04
CA GLY A 12 -10.08 1.38 -9.28
C GLY A 12 -9.06 0.27 -9.59
N ASP A 13 -7.97 0.16 -8.82
CA ASP A 13 -7.00 -0.93 -8.97
C ASP A 13 -7.42 -2.20 -8.20
N ILE A 14 -8.43 -2.10 -7.34
CA ILE A 14 -8.91 -3.24 -6.55
C ILE A 14 -10.01 -3.97 -7.33
N ASP A 15 -9.72 -5.18 -7.79
CA ASP A 15 -10.71 -6.10 -8.31
C ASP A 15 -11.28 -6.92 -7.15
N ALA A 16 -12.40 -6.45 -6.60
CA ALA A 16 -13.10 -7.14 -5.53
C ALA A 16 -13.76 -8.46 -6.00
N SER A 17 -14.04 -8.61 -7.30
CA SER A 17 -14.66 -9.82 -7.85
C SER A 17 -13.68 -10.97 -7.94
N ARG A 18 -12.42 -10.66 -8.30
CA ARG A 18 -11.34 -11.65 -8.43
C ARG A 18 -10.42 -11.68 -7.21
N LEU A 19 -10.70 -10.86 -6.19
CA LEU A 19 -9.90 -10.71 -4.98
C LEU A 19 -8.42 -10.43 -5.31
N ARG A 20 -8.19 -9.45 -6.19
CA ARG A 20 -6.86 -9.10 -6.69
C ARG A 20 -6.67 -7.60 -6.73
N VAL A 21 -5.44 -7.16 -6.52
CA VAL A 21 -5.03 -5.77 -6.66
C VAL A 21 -4.10 -5.63 -7.86
N HIS A 22 -4.42 -4.68 -8.72
CA HIS A 22 -3.60 -4.33 -9.86
C HIS A 22 -2.55 -3.31 -9.46
N VAL A 23 -1.29 -3.74 -9.41
CA VAL A 23 -0.18 -2.85 -9.11
C VAL A 23 0.42 -2.34 -10.41
N ARG A 24 0.08 -1.10 -10.78
CA ARG A 24 0.63 -0.37 -11.92
C ARG A 24 2.02 0.19 -11.62
N ASP A 25 2.86 0.35 -12.64
CA ASP A 25 4.20 0.96 -12.56
C ASP A 25 5.19 0.25 -11.62
N ALA A 26 5.08 -1.07 -11.44
CA ALA A 26 6.10 -1.79 -10.70
C ALA A 26 7.45 -1.77 -11.46
N LYS A 27 8.55 -1.74 -10.70
CA LYS A 27 9.93 -1.62 -11.22
C LYS A 27 10.14 -2.50 -12.45
N GLY A 28 10.45 -1.87 -13.59
CA GLY A 28 10.59 -2.52 -14.89
C GLY A 28 9.39 -2.37 -15.82
N ASN A 29 8.43 -1.48 -15.50
CA ASN A 29 7.21 -1.23 -16.29
C ASN A 29 6.37 -2.50 -16.47
N LYS A 30 6.34 -3.35 -15.43
CA LYS A 30 5.62 -4.62 -15.44
C LYS A 30 4.48 -4.55 -14.46
N ASP A 31 3.26 -4.46 -14.98
CA ASP A 31 2.07 -4.61 -14.18
C ASP A 31 2.03 -6.00 -13.52
N ARG A 32 1.55 -6.05 -12.28
CA ARG A 32 1.36 -7.33 -11.59
C ARG A 32 0.06 -7.36 -10.81
N LEU A 33 -0.56 -8.52 -10.81
CA LEU A 33 -1.74 -8.80 -10.02
C LEU A 33 -1.31 -9.46 -8.71
N VAL A 34 -1.69 -8.86 -7.58
CA VAL A 34 -1.40 -9.38 -6.25
C VAL A 34 -2.69 -9.97 -5.68
N PRO A 35 -2.71 -11.24 -5.23
CA PRO A 35 -3.88 -11.80 -4.56
C PRO A 35 -4.15 -11.03 -3.26
N LEU A 36 -5.43 -10.71 -3.04
CA LEU A 36 -5.91 -9.94 -1.90
C LEU A 36 -6.89 -10.80 -1.10
N PRO A 37 -6.55 -11.23 0.13
CA PRO A 37 -7.48 -11.93 0.99
C PRO A 37 -8.76 -11.11 1.24
N GLU A 38 -9.91 -11.78 1.37
CA GLU A 38 -11.20 -11.13 1.66
C GLU A 38 -11.18 -10.30 2.94
N THR A 39 -10.48 -10.78 3.97
CA THR A 39 -10.30 -10.07 5.24
C THR A 39 -9.58 -8.73 5.03
N THR A 40 -8.54 -8.73 4.21
CA THR A 40 -7.81 -7.51 3.83
C THR A 40 -8.71 -6.58 3.01
N LEU A 41 -9.51 -7.11 2.08
CA LEU A 41 -10.47 -6.31 1.31
C LEU A 41 -11.50 -5.63 2.23
N ALA A 42 -12.04 -6.35 3.22
CA ALA A 42 -12.97 -5.79 4.19
C ALA A 42 -12.35 -4.65 5.01
N LEU A 43 -11.09 -4.84 5.46
CA LEU A 43 -10.34 -3.80 6.17
C LEU A 43 -10.09 -2.57 5.28
N LEU A 44 -9.71 -2.77 4.02
CA LEU A 44 -9.51 -1.68 3.06
C LEU A 44 -10.80 -0.91 2.79
N ARG A 45 -11.95 -1.60 2.69
CA ARG A 45 -13.26 -0.95 2.55
C ARG A 45 -13.61 -0.12 3.77
N ARG A 46 -13.42 -0.67 4.98
CA ARG A 46 -13.68 0.07 6.24
C ARG A 46 -12.77 1.29 6.36
N PHE A 47 -11.50 1.17 5.99
CA PHE A 47 -10.56 2.28 5.96
C PHE A 47 -11.00 3.34 4.94
N TRP A 48 -11.36 2.93 3.73
CA TRP A 48 -11.85 3.83 2.68
C TRP A 48 -13.08 4.61 3.12
N GLN A 49 -14.02 4.01 3.86
CA GLN A 49 -15.21 4.70 4.37
C GLN A 49 -14.89 5.89 5.29
N THR A 50 -13.70 5.96 5.88
CA THR A 50 -13.30 7.08 6.75
C THR A 50 -12.96 8.36 6.00
N HIS A 51 -12.48 8.26 4.76
CA HIS A 51 -12.08 9.41 3.94
C HIS A 51 -12.85 9.51 2.61
N ARG A 52 -13.40 8.40 2.12
CA ARG A 52 -14.22 8.25 0.89
C ARG A 52 -13.60 8.87 -0.37
N ASN A 53 -12.27 8.84 -0.48
CA ASN A 53 -11.58 9.48 -1.61
C ASN A 53 -11.89 8.67 -2.88
N PRO A 54 -12.36 9.31 -3.97
CA PRO A 54 -12.81 8.59 -5.16
C PRO A 54 -11.66 7.94 -5.94
N VAL A 55 -10.43 8.45 -5.79
CA VAL A 55 -9.27 8.03 -6.59
C VAL A 55 -8.27 7.24 -5.75
N LEU A 56 -7.84 7.78 -4.61
CA LEU A 56 -6.75 7.23 -3.82
C LEU A 56 -7.27 6.33 -2.70
N LEU A 57 -6.65 5.16 -2.55
CA LEU A 57 -6.91 4.27 -1.41
C LEU A 57 -6.23 4.77 -0.12
N PHE A 58 -5.08 5.43 -0.25
CA PHE A 58 -4.31 5.99 0.86
C PHE A 58 -4.03 7.48 0.61
N PRO A 59 -5.01 8.36 0.80
CA PRO A 59 -4.80 9.81 0.65
C PRO A 59 -3.90 10.37 1.75
N SER A 60 -3.16 11.44 1.43
CA SER A 60 -2.41 12.22 2.42
C SER A 60 -3.33 12.76 3.52
N ARG A 61 -2.87 12.67 4.78
CA ARG A 61 -3.60 13.15 5.97
C ARG A 61 -3.06 14.48 6.49
N GLN A 62 -2.21 15.19 5.74
CA GLN A 62 -1.63 16.47 6.18
C GLN A 62 -2.69 17.53 6.55
N GLY A 63 -3.85 17.52 5.87
CA GLY A 63 -4.98 18.39 6.18
C GLY A 63 -6.03 17.79 7.14
N GLY A 64 -5.76 16.62 7.74
CA GLY A 64 -6.75 15.89 8.52
C GLY A 64 -7.79 15.13 7.66
N LEU A 65 -8.77 14.50 8.33
CA LEU A 65 -9.69 13.54 7.69
C LEU A 65 -10.65 14.21 6.69
N LYS A 66 -11.04 15.46 6.94
CA LYS A 66 -11.94 16.23 6.05
C LYS A 66 -11.28 16.53 4.69
N LEU A 67 -9.99 16.84 4.70
CA LEU A 67 -9.22 17.13 3.49
C LEU A 67 -8.73 15.86 2.77
N ALA A 68 -8.71 14.72 3.45
CA ALA A 68 -8.32 13.44 2.86
C ALA A 68 -9.25 12.98 1.71
N HIS A 69 -10.52 13.41 1.72
CA HIS A 69 -11.46 13.13 0.63
C HIS A 69 -11.02 13.73 -0.72
N SER A 70 -10.53 14.97 -0.68
CA SER A 70 -10.11 15.74 -1.86
C SER A 70 -8.59 15.73 -2.06
N ALA A 71 -7.85 14.97 -1.26
CA ALA A 71 -6.41 14.88 -1.37
C ALA A 71 -6.01 14.25 -2.71
N ILE A 72 -5.11 14.94 -3.42
CA ILE A 72 -4.54 14.51 -4.70
C ILE A 72 -3.21 13.77 -4.47
N THR A 73 -2.59 14.00 -3.31
CA THR A 73 -1.33 13.36 -2.91
C THR A 73 -1.58 12.09 -2.10
N THR A 74 -0.73 11.10 -2.29
CA THR A 74 -0.74 9.84 -1.54
C THR A 74 -0.11 10.02 -0.16
N LEU A 75 -0.40 9.08 0.73
CA LEU A 75 0.19 9.03 2.07
C LEU A 75 1.72 8.93 1.98
N ASP A 76 2.42 9.70 2.82
CA ASP A 76 3.86 9.78 2.77
C ASP A 76 4.51 8.44 3.16
N ARG A 77 5.58 8.06 2.45
CA ARG A 77 6.27 6.79 2.69
C ARG A 77 6.87 6.73 4.10
N GLY A 78 7.42 7.84 4.59
CA GLY A 78 8.07 7.92 5.89
C GLY A 78 7.07 7.71 7.04
N GLY A 79 5.92 8.35 6.98
CA GLY A 79 4.82 8.18 7.93
C GLY A 79 4.30 6.76 7.95
N VAL A 80 4.21 6.09 6.81
CA VAL A 80 3.80 4.67 6.77
C VAL A 80 4.87 3.77 7.39
N GLN A 81 6.15 4.04 7.13
CA GLN A 81 7.25 3.30 7.77
C GLN A 81 7.26 3.50 9.29
N MET A 82 6.98 4.72 9.75
CA MET A 82 6.87 5.02 11.19
C MET A 82 5.65 4.36 11.81
N ALA A 83 4.49 4.42 11.18
CA ALA A 83 3.28 3.75 11.66
C ALA A 83 3.49 2.23 11.77
N LEU A 84 4.07 1.60 10.74
CA LEU A 84 4.37 0.18 10.78
C LEU A 84 5.41 -0.16 11.87
N ARG A 85 6.42 0.69 12.05
CA ARG A 85 7.43 0.54 13.11
C ARG A 85 6.78 0.62 14.49
N GLN A 86 5.87 1.57 14.71
CA GLN A 86 5.14 1.73 15.97
C GLN A 86 4.27 0.51 16.26
N VAL A 87 3.47 0.05 15.28
CA VAL A 87 2.65 -1.16 15.43
C VAL A 87 3.52 -2.39 15.73
N THR A 88 4.68 -2.51 15.09
CA THR A 88 5.62 -3.62 15.36
C THR A 88 6.17 -3.57 16.79
N GLN A 89 6.44 -2.36 17.31
CA GLN A 89 6.87 -2.15 18.69
C GLN A 89 5.75 -2.47 19.69
N ASP A 90 4.54 -1.97 19.45
CA ASP A 90 3.37 -2.18 20.31
C ASP A 90 2.96 -3.67 20.34
N CYS A 91 3.08 -4.37 19.21
CA CYS A 91 2.86 -5.82 19.13
C CYS A 91 4.02 -6.66 19.69
N GLY A 92 5.11 -6.05 20.19
CA GLY A 92 6.25 -6.77 20.77
C GLY A 92 7.04 -7.64 19.78
N LEU A 93 6.90 -7.38 18.48
CA LEU A 93 7.54 -8.16 17.42
C LEU A 93 9.04 -7.79 17.34
N LYS A 94 9.89 -8.59 18.00
CA LYS A 94 11.35 -8.38 18.06
C LYS A 94 12.08 -8.66 16.74
N LYS A 95 11.41 -9.26 15.75
CA LYS A 95 12.01 -9.61 14.45
C LYS A 95 12.16 -8.36 13.59
N ARG A 96 13.38 -7.83 13.48
CA ARG A 96 13.74 -6.87 12.42
C ARG A 96 13.53 -7.56 11.08
N SER A 97 12.65 -7.06 10.22
CA SER A 97 12.59 -7.51 8.83
C SER A 97 13.79 -6.91 8.09
N PRO A 98 14.86 -7.66 7.77
CA PRO A 98 15.88 -7.13 6.88
C PRO A 98 15.23 -6.78 5.55
N ARG A 99 15.65 -5.67 4.94
CA ARG A 99 15.31 -5.36 3.57
C ARG A 99 15.93 -6.46 2.70
N THR A 100 15.16 -7.47 2.34
CA THR A 100 15.63 -8.50 1.40
C THR A 100 15.88 -7.80 0.07
N VAL A 101 17.15 -7.52 -0.22
CA VAL A 101 17.59 -7.04 -1.51
C VAL A 101 17.45 -8.24 -2.44
N TYR A 102 16.38 -8.29 -3.23
CA TYR A 102 16.32 -9.22 -4.35
C TYR A 102 17.41 -8.80 -5.33
N VAL A 103 18.61 -9.35 -5.17
CA VAL A 103 19.64 -9.41 -6.19
C VAL A 103 19.21 -10.53 -7.12
N THR A 104 18.70 -10.17 -8.29
CA THR A 104 18.65 -11.08 -9.43
C THR A 104 20.11 -11.29 -9.83
N ALA A 105 20.67 -12.47 -9.59
CA ALA A 105 21.92 -12.88 -10.20
C ALA A 105 21.69 -12.89 -11.72
N MET A 106 22.26 -11.91 -12.44
CA MET A 106 22.34 -11.97 -13.89
C MET A 106 23.51 -12.89 -14.23
N PRO A 107 23.35 -13.87 -15.14
CA PRO A 107 24.49 -14.61 -15.65
C PRO A 107 25.37 -13.63 -16.44
N LEU A 108 26.68 -13.66 -16.17
CA LEU A 108 27.68 -12.98 -16.97
C LEU A 108 27.70 -13.67 -18.34
N ILE A 109 27.52 -12.90 -19.42
CA ILE A 109 27.88 -13.32 -20.79
C ILE A 109 29.15 -12.57 -21.14
#